data_AF-A0A7W0WUM0-F1
#
_entry.id   AF-A0A7W0WUM0-F1
#
_cell.length_a   1.000
_cell.length_b   1.000
_cell.length_c   1.000
_cell.angle_alpha   90.00
_cell.angle_beta   90.00
_cell.angle_gamma   90.00
#
_symmetry.space_group_name_H-M   'P 1'
#
loop_
_entity.id
_entity.type
_entity.pdbx_description
1 polymer ?
#
loop_
_entity_poly.entity_id
_entity_poly.type
_entity_poly.pdbx_seq_one_letter_code
_entity_poly.pdbx_strand_id
1 'polypeptide(L)'
;MPRAFQERSKSKHAEIRADSAALIAYRPRYAELASVTTPVLLLGAEKSASYFRPTLDALFASLPDARLEVIPGAGHMLHAEAHRRFADSLTAFTLACL
;
A
#
# COMPACT_ATOMS: atom_id res chain seq x y z
N MET A 1 -0.54 -21.86 7.24
CA MET A 1 0.81 -21.55 7.75
C MET A 1 1.31 -22.69 8.64
N PRO A 2 2.52 -23.24 8.44
CA PRO A 2 3.02 -24.36 9.25
C PRO A 2 3.14 -24.03 10.74
N ARG A 3 2.99 -25.03 11.61
CA ARG A 3 2.94 -24.86 13.07
C ARG A 3 4.17 -24.16 13.65
N ALA A 4 5.37 -24.52 13.18
CA ALA A 4 6.62 -23.90 13.63
C ALA A 4 6.64 -22.37 13.38
N PHE A 5 6.08 -21.90 12.26
CA PHE A 5 5.96 -20.46 12.00
C PHE A 5 4.95 -19.78 12.94
N GLN A 6 3.85 -20.47 13.27
CA GLN A 6 2.85 -19.94 14.21
C GLN A 6 3.45 -19.77 15.61
N GLU A 7 4.18 -20.77 16.09
CA GLU A 7 4.83 -20.75 17.40
C GLU A 7 5.89 -19.64 17.48
N ARG A 8 6.72 -19.50 16.44
CA ARG A 8 7.70 -18.41 16.33
C ARG A 8 7.04 -17.03 16.30
N SER A 9 5.94 -16.87 15.57
CA SER A 9 5.22 -15.58 15.53
C SER A 9 4.61 -15.24 16.89
N LYS A 10 4.01 -16.23 17.57
CA LYS A 10 3.43 -16.05 18.91
C LYS A 10 4.47 -15.66 19.95
N SER A 11 5.66 -16.25 19.93
CA SER A 11 6.74 -15.88 20.86
C SER A 11 7.23 -14.45 20.69
N LYS A 12 6.93 -13.84 19.53
CA LYS A 12 7.30 -12.46 19.17
C LYS A 12 6.14 -11.46 19.26
N HIS A 13 4.99 -11.88 19.79
CA HIS A 13 3.77 -11.07 19.78
C HIS A 13 3.93 -9.69 20.46
N ALA A 14 4.67 -9.61 21.57
CA ALA A 14 4.92 -8.35 22.25
C ALA A 14 5.72 -7.36 21.38
N GLU A 15 6.78 -7.85 20.72
CA GLU A 15 7.60 -7.09 19.79
C GLU A 15 6.76 -6.62 18.59
N ILE A 16 6.02 -7.53 17.95
CA ILE A 16 5.12 -7.21 16.83
C ILE A 16 4.11 -6.11 17.20
N ARG A 17 3.56 -6.16 18.41
CA ARG A 17 2.63 -5.14 18.89
C ARG A 17 3.31 -3.79 19.12
N ALA A 18 4.50 -3.79 19.71
CA ALA A 18 5.27 -2.56 19.90
C ALA A 18 5.64 -1.92 18.57
N ASP A 19 6.10 -2.70 17.60
CA ASP A 19 6.43 -2.25 16.26
C ASP A 19 5.18 -1.71 15.52
N SER A 20 4.05 -2.39 15.64
CA SER A 20 2.78 -1.92 15.06
C SER A 20 2.35 -0.58 15.65
N ALA A 21 2.49 -0.40 16.96
CA ALA A 21 2.18 0.86 17.63
C ALA A 21 3.13 1.98 17.17
N ALA A 22 4.43 1.71 17.07
CA ALA A 22 5.41 2.65 16.54
C ALA A 22 5.10 3.05 15.08
N LEU A 23 4.74 2.09 14.23
CA LEU A 23 4.35 2.34 12.84
C LEU A 23 3.10 3.22 12.74
N ILE A 24 2.07 2.96 13.57
CA ILE A 24 0.84 3.77 13.61
C ILE A 24 1.11 5.19 14.17
N ALA A 25 2.05 5.31 15.11
CA ALA A 25 2.45 6.58 15.67
C ALA A 25 3.29 7.42 14.70
N TYR A 26 3.90 6.79 13.69
CA TYR A 26 4.64 7.51 12.65
C TYR A 26 3.73 8.55 11.96
N ARG A 27 4.27 9.74 11.74
CA ARG A 27 3.59 10.85 11.08
C ARG A 27 4.34 11.18 9.79
N PRO A 28 3.86 10.68 8.64
CA PRO A 28 4.47 11.02 7.36
C PRO A 28 4.44 12.53 7.14
N ARG A 29 5.56 13.07 6.63
CA ARG A 29 5.67 14.49 6.26
C ARG A 29 5.05 14.70 4.88
N TYR A 30 3.73 14.61 4.80
CA TYR A 30 2.98 14.67 3.55
C TYR A 30 3.27 15.93 2.72
N ALA A 31 3.50 17.08 3.36
CA ALA A 31 3.87 18.32 2.67
C ALA A 31 5.16 18.21 1.84
N GLU A 32 6.12 17.38 2.28
CA GLU A 32 7.37 17.18 1.54
C GLU A 32 7.16 16.35 0.27
N LEU A 33 6.06 15.60 0.17
CA LEU A 33 5.74 14.83 -1.05
C LEU A 33 5.40 15.74 -2.24
N ALA A 34 5.09 17.02 -2.00
CA ALA A 34 4.89 18.01 -3.06
C ALA A 34 6.14 18.25 -3.91
N SER A 35 7.35 17.88 -3.42
CA SER A 35 8.58 18.00 -4.19
C SER A 35 8.86 16.79 -5.10
N VAL A 36 8.01 15.76 -5.10
CA VAL A 36 8.15 14.59 -5.99
C VAL A 36 7.69 15.00 -7.39
N THR A 37 8.60 14.97 -8.36
CA THR A 37 8.33 15.39 -9.74
C THR A 37 8.15 14.23 -10.72
N THR A 38 8.47 13.00 -10.31
CA THR A 38 8.22 11.80 -11.13
C THR A 38 6.75 11.41 -11.05
N PRO A 39 6.11 10.96 -12.15
CA PRO A 39 4.76 10.41 -12.11
C PRO A 39 4.65 9.28 -11.08
N VAL A 40 3.54 9.22 -10.34
CA VAL A 40 3.29 8.18 -9.32
C VAL A 40 1.98 7.44 -9.58
N LEU A 41 2.03 6.10 -9.56
CA LEU A 41 0.84 5.26 -9.51
C LEU A 41 0.59 4.78 -8.08
N LEU A 42 -0.57 5.12 -7.54
CA LEU A 42 -1.10 4.60 -6.27
C LEU A 42 -2.11 3.49 -6.57
N LEU A 43 -1.93 2.33 -5.95
CA LEU A 43 -2.82 1.19 -6.11
C LEU A 43 -3.51 0.86 -4.79
N GLY A 44 -4.83 0.97 -4.79
CA GLY A 44 -5.72 0.42 -3.77
C GLY A 44 -6.35 -0.89 -4.22
N ALA A 45 -6.93 -1.62 -3.28
CA ALA A 45 -7.67 -2.84 -3.56
C ALA A 45 -9.03 -2.81 -2.88
N GLU A 46 -10.08 -3.16 -3.63
CA GLU A 46 -11.48 -2.96 -3.24
C GLU A 46 -11.84 -3.63 -1.90
N LYS A 47 -11.31 -4.83 -1.64
CA LYS A 47 -11.57 -5.61 -0.42
C LYS A 47 -10.52 -5.41 0.67
N SER A 48 -9.57 -4.48 0.47
CA SER A 48 -8.64 -4.12 1.54
C SER A 48 -9.38 -3.49 2.71
N ALA A 49 -8.83 -3.63 3.91
CA ALA A 49 -9.42 -3.05 5.10
C ALA A 49 -9.59 -1.52 4.93
N SER A 50 -10.74 -1.00 5.34
CA SER A 50 -11.13 0.39 5.10
C SER A 50 -10.18 1.42 5.69
N TYR A 51 -9.44 1.07 6.76
CA TYR A 51 -8.46 1.96 7.39
C TYR A 51 -7.25 2.28 6.49
N PHE A 52 -7.05 1.56 5.38
CA PHE A 52 -6.00 1.92 4.40
C PHE A 52 -6.43 3.07 3.47
N ARG A 53 -7.75 3.29 3.30
CA ARG A 53 -8.28 4.28 2.36
C ARG A 53 -7.84 5.72 2.69
N PRO A 54 -7.91 6.19 3.96
CA PRO A 54 -7.44 7.53 4.31
C PRO A 54 -5.98 7.79 3.94
N THR A 55 -5.10 6.79 4.05
CA THR A 55 -3.70 6.92 3.67
C THR A 55 -3.54 7.09 2.15
N LEU A 56 -4.29 6.33 1.35
CA LEU A 56 -4.28 6.49 -0.12
C LEU A 56 -4.81 7.87 -0.54
N ASP A 57 -5.89 8.32 0.07
CA ASP A 57 -6.47 9.65 -0.22
C ASP A 57 -5.48 10.77 0.17
N ALA A 58 -4.81 10.64 1.32
CA ALA A 58 -3.79 11.60 1.75
C ALA A 58 -2.56 11.62 0.83
N LEU A 59 -2.10 10.45 0.36
CA LEU A 59 -1.01 10.35 -0.62
C LEU A 59 -1.40 11.00 -1.95
N PHE A 60 -2.60 10.69 -2.47
CA PHE A 60 -3.10 11.25 -3.72
C PHE A 60 -3.22 12.78 -3.65
N ALA A 61 -3.67 13.32 -2.52
CA ALA A 61 -3.76 14.77 -2.32
C ALA A 61 -2.39 15.47 -2.18
N SER A 62 -1.34 14.74 -1.80
CA SER A 62 -0.02 15.31 -1.50
C SER A 62 0.98 15.20 -2.66
N LEU A 63 0.72 14.30 -3.61
CA LEU A 63 1.60 14.02 -4.74
C LEU A 63 1.07 14.74 -5.99
N PRO A 64 1.88 15.62 -6.63
CA PRO A 64 1.38 16.53 -7.67
C PRO A 64 1.00 15.83 -8.98
N ASP A 65 1.64 14.71 -9.30
CA ASP A 65 1.36 13.90 -10.51
C ASP A 65 1.08 12.44 -10.12
N ALA A 66 0.13 12.26 -9.20
CA ALA A 66 -0.36 10.94 -8.82
C ALA A 66 -1.59 10.52 -9.63
N ARG A 67 -1.64 9.23 -9.94
CA ARG A 67 -2.84 8.53 -10.39
C ARG A 67 -3.22 7.51 -9.32
N LEU A 68 -4.51 7.43 -8.98
CA LEU A 68 -5.03 6.46 -8.01
C LEU A 68 -5.96 5.48 -8.71
N GLU A 69 -5.64 4.20 -8.66
CA GLU A 69 -6.48 3.11 -9.16
C GLU A 69 -6.86 2.16 -8.04
N VAL A 70 -8.11 1.68 -8.05
CA VAL A 70 -8.59 0.64 -7.13
C VAL A 70 -8.81 -0.64 -7.92
N ILE A 71 -8.08 -1.70 -7.59
CA ILE A 71 -8.17 -3.00 -8.26
C ILE A 71 -9.42 -3.74 -7.76
N PRO A 72 -10.42 -4.01 -8.62
CA PRO A 72 -11.66 -4.66 -8.21
C PRO A 72 -11.41 -6.12 -7.81
N GLY A 73 -12.13 -6.57 -6.79
CA GLY A 73 -12.11 -7.94 -6.30
C GLY A 73 -10.88 -8.34 -5.49
N ALA A 74 -9.82 -7.52 -5.45
CA ALA A 74 -8.56 -7.77 -4.75
C ALA A 74 -8.64 -7.32 -3.27
N GLY A 75 -7.89 -8.02 -2.41
CA GLY A 75 -7.64 -7.68 -1.00
C GLY A 75 -6.24 -7.09 -0.80
N HIS A 76 -5.73 -7.20 0.44
CA HIS A 76 -4.51 -6.49 0.86
C HIS A 76 -3.27 -6.89 0.04
N MET A 77 -3.18 -8.15 -0.37
CA MET A 77 -2.07 -8.68 -1.16
C MET A 77 -2.38 -8.62 -2.66
N LEU A 78 -2.89 -7.48 -3.15
CA LEU A 78 -3.40 -7.33 -4.52
C LEU A 78 -2.42 -7.78 -5.62
N HIS A 79 -1.12 -7.63 -5.38
CA HIS A 79 -0.07 -8.06 -6.31
C HIS A 79 0.02 -9.57 -6.45
N ALA A 80 -0.37 -10.33 -5.43
CA ALA A 80 -0.47 -11.80 -5.47
C ALA A 80 -1.88 -12.26 -5.88
N GLU A 81 -2.91 -11.64 -5.31
CA GLU A 81 -4.31 -12.04 -5.47
C GLU A 81 -4.88 -11.67 -6.85
N ALA A 82 -4.47 -10.53 -7.40
CA ALA A 82 -4.90 -10.01 -8.70
C ALA A 82 -3.72 -9.70 -9.62
N HIS A 83 -2.69 -10.56 -9.60
CA HIS A 83 -1.40 -10.38 -10.28
C HIS A 83 -1.49 -9.91 -11.73
N ARG A 84 -2.44 -10.41 -12.54
CA ARG A 84 -2.62 -9.95 -13.94
C ARG A 84 -3.06 -8.49 -14.00
N ARG A 85 -4.10 -8.12 -13.27
CA ARG A 85 -4.61 -6.73 -13.23
C ARG A 85 -3.55 -5.78 -12.68
N PHE A 86 -2.83 -6.21 -11.66
CA PHE A 86 -1.70 -5.46 -11.12
C PHE A 86 -0.62 -5.20 -12.18
N ALA A 87 -0.21 -6.24 -12.93
CA ALA A 87 0.78 -6.13 -13.98
C ALA A 87 0.28 -5.27 -15.16
N ASP A 88 -0.99 -5.39 -15.53
CA ASP A 88 -1.61 -4.60 -16.59
C ASP A 88 -1.62 -3.10 -16.21
N SER A 89 -2.05 -2.74 -14.99
CA SER A 89 -2.01 -1.36 -14.49
C SER A 89 -0.58 -0.80 -14.49
N LEU A 90 0.39 -1.57 -14.01
CA LEU A 90 1.81 -1.14 -14.01
C LEU A 90 2.33 -0.91 -15.43
N THR A 91 2.04 -1.83 -16.35
CA THR A 91 2.52 -1.73 -17.74
C THR A 91 1.86 -0.56 -18.46
N ALA A 92 0.57 -0.36 -18.28
CA ALA A 92 -0.15 0.78 -18.86
C ALA A 92 0.40 2.11 -18.33
N PHE A 93 0.68 2.19 -17.02
CA PHE A 93 1.25 3.38 -16.40
C PHE A 93 2.65 3.69 -16.93
N THR A 94 3.54 2.70 -17.00
CA THR A 94 4.92 2.93 -17.47
C THR A 94 4.95 3.35 -18.93
N LEU A 95 4.13 2.74 -19.79
CA LEU A 95 4.01 3.14 -21.20
C LEU A 95 3.48 4.58 -21.36
N ALA A 96 2.61 5.03 -20.45
CA ALA A 96 2.08 6.39 -20.48
C ALA A 96 3.04 7.46 -19.92
N CYS A 97 4.18 7.05 -19.34
CA CYS A 97 5.19 7.93 -18.76
C CYS A 97 6.50 7.98 -19.57
N LEU A 98 6.60 7.19 -20.65
CA LEU A 98 7.66 7.27 -21.65
C LEU A 98 7.33 8.35 -22.68
#